data_AF-A0A947S3W9-F1
#
_entry.id   AF-A0A947S3W9-F1
#
_cell.length_a   1.000
_cell.length_b   1.000
_cell.length_c   1.000
_cell.angle_alpha   90.00
_cell.angle_beta   90.00
_cell.angle_gamma   90.00
#
_symmetry.space_group_name_H-M   'P 1'
#
loop_
_entity.id
_entity.type
_entity.pdbx_description
1 polymer ?
#
loop_
_entity_poly.entity_id
_entity_poly.type
_entity_poly.pdbx_seq_one_letter_code
_entity_poly.pdbx_strand_id
1 'polypeptide(L)'
;MSKIQKILATMGLFLLLPILSIACTSGDDADQPEKVSETITNQVAPVDYEIVKSEDQSHKALGNKALSDFTVQEISKLPNDKNMSYRIVVSSEIKEAQVQPTIQKIISDITAKDDDIDEISLLIYSDRALVDDVYDVAMATWAPGGKLGNVTQEIAQRNDRTNYETSIQIKENLEEYLQNRGESEDKFGLSEEKRREVFQEIVAAEDKARIEADKIYPVDISDPNFKQENIMKNAEKNRELTDKYEAEVRSKYNISEEVESEIITESTIEHWPMK
;
A
#
# COMPACT_ATOMS: atom_id res chain seq x y z
N MET A 1 7.67 -1.20 -44.90
CA MET A 1 7.13 0.12 -44.52
C MET A 1 6.09 -0.09 -43.44
N SER A 2 6.39 0.28 -42.19
CA SER A 2 5.61 -0.10 -41.01
C SER A 2 4.46 0.87 -40.71
N LYS A 3 3.41 0.33 -40.08
CA LYS A 3 2.10 0.96 -39.79
C LYS A 3 2.12 2.10 -38.75
N ILE A 4 3.27 2.68 -38.42
CA ILE A 4 3.43 3.59 -37.26
C ILE A 4 3.10 5.07 -37.57
N GLN A 5 2.76 5.43 -38.82
CA GLN A 5 2.52 6.84 -39.20
C GLN A 5 1.06 7.31 -39.24
N LYS A 6 0.12 6.70 -38.51
CA LYS A 6 -1.32 7.06 -38.60
C LYS A 6 -2.03 7.55 -37.32
N ILE A 7 -1.33 7.84 -36.22
CA ILE A 7 -1.98 8.29 -34.95
C ILE A 7 -1.44 9.64 -34.47
N LEU A 8 -1.25 10.61 -35.37
CA LEU A 8 -0.87 11.99 -34.99
C LEU A 8 -1.68 12.99 -35.83
N ALA A 9 -2.99 13.04 -35.64
CA ALA A 9 -3.85 14.07 -36.23
C ALA A 9 -5.20 14.22 -35.52
N THR A 10 -5.26 14.31 -34.18
CA THR A 10 -6.51 14.68 -33.49
C THR A 10 -6.30 15.21 -32.06
N MET A 11 -5.55 16.30 -31.89
CA MET A 11 -5.66 17.14 -30.69
C MET A 11 -5.86 18.59 -31.12
N GLY A 12 -7.10 18.87 -31.50
CA GLY A 12 -7.58 20.21 -31.77
C GLY A 12 -8.08 20.85 -30.48
N LEU A 13 -7.53 22.03 -30.20
CA LEU A 13 -8.30 23.23 -29.83
C LEU A 13 -9.12 23.14 -28.52
N PHE A 14 -8.47 23.38 -27.38
CA PHE A 14 -9.17 23.77 -26.15
C PHE A 14 -9.21 25.29 -26.00
N LEU A 15 -10.45 25.78 -25.92
CA LEU A 15 -10.88 27.17 -25.81
C LEU A 15 -10.38 27.86 -24.53
N LEU A 16 -9.92 29.10 -24.70
CA LEU A 16 -9.84 30.13 -23.68
C LEU A 16 -11.22 30.37 -23.06
N LEU A 17 -11.40 30.01 -21.79
CA LEU A 17 -12.53 30.44 -20.97
C LEU A 17 -12.26 31.85 -20.39
N PRO A 18 -13.22 32.78 -20.45
CA PRO A 18 -13.08 34.08 -19.82
C PRO A 18 -13.25 33.97 -18.30
N ILE A 19 -12.37 34.68 -17.60
CA ILE A 19 -12.42 34.94 -16.16
C ILE A 19 -13.68 35.75 -15.87
N LEU A 20 -14.68 35.13 -15.23
CA LEU A 20 -15.86 35.81 -14.72
C LEU A 20 -15.54 36.35 -13.32
N SER A 21 -15.29 37.65 -13.24
CA SER A 21 -15.21 38.39 -11.98
C SER A 21 -16.56 38.38 -11.28
N ILE A 22 -16.67 37.66 -10.17
CA ILE A 22 -17.84 37.74 -9.28
C ILE A 22 -17.67 38.99 -8.41
N ALA A 23 -18.61 39.92 -8.60
CA ALA A 23 -18.75 41.12 -7.79
C ALA A 23 -19.19 40.77 -6.36
N CYS A 24 -18.56 41.41 -5.38
CA CYS A 24 -19.02 41.44 -4.00
C CYS A 24 -20.35 42.18 -3.92
N THR A 25 -21.41 41.50 -3.53
CA THR A 25 -22.64 42.12 -3.02
C THR A 25 -22.69 41.90 -1.51
N SER A 26 -22.37 42.96 -0.77
CA SER A 26 -22.69 43.10 0.65
C SER A 26 -24.21 43.25 0.78
N GLY A 27 -24.87 42.19 1.24
CA GLY A 27 -26.27 42.19 1.62
C GLY A 27 -26.37 41.82 3.09
N ASP A 28 -26.59 42.84 3.92
CA ASP A 28 -27.25 42.68 5.22
C ASP A 28 -28.63 42.05 4.95
N ASP A 29 -28.94 40.90 5.55
CA ASP A 29 -30.32 40.57 5.89
C ASP A 29 -30.45 39.36 6.83
N ALA A 30 -31.19 39.63 7.91
CA ALA A 30 -32.19 38.78 8.55
C ALA A 30 -31.80 37.36 9.02
N ASP A 31 -31.54 37.32 10.33
CA ASP A 31 -31.82 36.25 11.30
C ASP A 31 -33.03 35.37 10.89
N GLN A 32 -32.76 34.27 10.19
CA GLN A 32 -33.73 33.19 9.92
C GLN A 32 -33.39 32.03 10.88
N PRO A 33 -34.37 31.47 11.60
CA PRO A 33 -34.12 30.34 12.49
C PRO A 33 -33.68 29.13 11.67
N GLU A 34 -32.41 28.74 11.82
CA GLU A 34 -31.86 27.51 11.25
C GLU A 34 -32.75 26.34 11.65
N LYS A 35 -33.50 25.84 10.67
CA LYS A 35 -34.27 24.62 10.78
C LYS A 35 -33.27 23.47 10.78
N VAL A 36 -32.82 23.10 11.98
CA VAL A 36 -31.95 21.95 12.23
C VAL A 36 -32.65 20.71 11.68
N SER A 37 -32.32 20.35 10.45
CA SER A 37 -32.71 19.10 9.83
C SER A 37 -31.86 18.03 10.49
N GLU A 38 -32.43 17.33 11.47
CA GLU A 38 -31.85 16.11 12.03
C GLU A 38 -31.75 15.07 10.91
N THR A 39 -30.60 15.04 10.24
CA THR A 39 -30.21 13.94 9.37
C THR A 39 -30.03 12.73 10.28
N ILE A 40 -31.06 11.89 10.35
CA ILE A 40 -31.00 10.57 10.99
C ILE A 40 -29.94 9.78 10.23
N THR A 41 -28.70 9.86 10.71
CA THR A 41 -27.60 9.03 10.26
C THR A 41 -27.88 7.65 10.84
N ASN A 42 -28.39 6.75 10.01
CA ASN A 42 -28.44 5.33 10.34
C ASN A 42 -27.01 4.86 10.59
N GLN A 43 -26.58 4.87 11.86
CA GLN A 43 -25.26 4.40 12.24
C GLN A 43 -25.16 2.92 11.90
N VAL A 44 -24.25 2.61 10.97
CA VAL A 44 -23.93 1.24 10.59
C VAL A 44 -23.14 0.61 11.73
N ALA A 45 -23.60 -0.54 12.24
CA ALA A 45 -22.93 -1.23 13.34
C ALA A 45 -21.61 -1.88 12.86
N PRO A 46 -20.56 -1.88 13.70
CA PRO A 46 -19.32 -2.62 13.42
C PRO A 46 -19.59 -4.13 13.40
N VAL A 47 -18.73 -4.87 12.69
CA VAL A 47 -18.76 -6.35 12.71
C VAL A 47 -17.84 -6.91 13.79
N ASP A 48 -18.05 -8.18 14.14
CA ASP A 48 -17.13 -8.93 14.98
C ASP A 48 -15.80 -9.16 14.24
N TYR A 49 -14.72 -9.26 15.02
CA TYR A 49 -13.37 -9.42 14.51
C TYR A 49 -12.53 -10.32 15.43
N GLU A 50 -11.44 -10.84 14.88
CA GLU A 50 -10.45 -11.62 15.61
C GLU A 50 -9.03 -11.06 15.36
N ILE A 51 -8.25 -10.85 16.41
CA ILE A 51 -6.81 -10.55 16.29
C ILE A 51 -6.06 -11.87 16.15
N VAL A 52 -5.53 -12.15 14.96
CA VAL A 52 -4.81 -13.41 14.66
C VAL A 52 -3.32 -13.30 14.94
N LYS A 53 -2.73 -12.12 14.71
CA LYS A 53 -1.31 -11.85 14.95
C LYS A 53 -1.12 -10.44 15.50
N SER A 54 -0.14 -10.29 16.38
CA SER A 54 0.34 -9.01 16.87
C SER A 54 1.86 -8.98 16.81
N GLU A 55 2.42 -7.90 16.30
CA GLU A 55 3.86 -7.67 16.18
C GLU A 55 4.22 -6.33 16.83
N ASP A 56 5.24 -6.34 17.68
CA ASP A 56 5.81 -5.14 18.27
C ASP A 56 6.87 -4.58 17.32
N GLN A 57 6.60 -3.39 16.77
CA GLN A 57 7.48 -2.65 15.88
C GLN A 57 8.05 -1.40 16.54
N SER A 58 8.01 -1.35 17.88
CA SER A 58 8.41 -0.18 18.65
C SER A 58 9.86 0.22 18.39
N HIS A 59 10.09 1.52 18.36
CA HIS A 59 11.40 2.12 18.13
C HIS A 59 11.56 3.43 18.89
N LYS A 60 12.72 4.08 18.80
CA LYS A 60 12.91 5.40 19.43
C LYS A 60 12.08 6.46 18.70
N ALA A 61 11.40 7.33 19.46
CA ALA A 61 10.61 8.43 18.91
C ALA A 61 11.53 9.52 18.32
N LEU A 62 11.89 9.38 17.05
CA LEU A 62 12.73 10.34 16.32
C LEU A 62 11.93 11.60 15.92
N GLY A 63 10.62 11.47 15.76
CA GLY A 63 9.76 12.46 15.10
C GLY A 63 10.24 12.74 13.68
N ASN A 64 10.17 14.00 13.26
CA ASN A 64 10.55 14.43 11.91
C ASN A 64 12.07 14.57 11.66
N LYS A 65 12.91 14.06 12.56
CA LYS A 65 14.38 14.17 12.45
C LYS A 65 14.97 12.88 11.88
N ALA A 66 16.04 13.01 11.10
CA ALA A 66 16.77 11.85 10.61
C ALA A 66 17.61 11.23 11.74
N LEU A 67 17.89 9.93 11.66
CA LEU A 67 18.76 9.25 12.63
C LEU A 67 20.15 9.90 12.73
N SER A 68 20.65 10.46 11.62
CA SER A 68 21.93 11.18 11.53
C SER A 68 21.97 12.48 12.34
N ASP A 69 20.81 13.01 12.75
CA ASP A 69 20.72 14.25 13.51
C ASP A 69 20.98 14.03 15.02
N PHE A 70 21.18 12.78 15.43
CA PHE A 70 21.39 12.40 16.83
C PHE A 70 22.74 11.73 17.03
N THR A 71 23.35 12.02 18.18
CA THR A 71 24.43 11.21 18.72
C THR A 71 23.88 9.90 19.31
N VAL A 72 24.74 8.89 19.45
CA VAL A 72 24.39 7.62 20.11
C VAL A 72 23.85 7.86 21.53
N GLN A 73 24.43 8.81 22.26
CA GLN A 73 23.98 9.16 23.61
C GLN A 73 22.60 9.80 23.62
N GLU A 74 22.27 10.63 22.63
CA GLU A 74 20.92 11.21 22.51
C GLU A 74 19.89 10.14 22.16
N ILE A 75 20.18 9.25 21.19
CA ILE A 75 19.29 8.13 20.82
C ILE A 75 18.94 7.27 22.03
N SER A 76 19.92 6.99 22.89
CA SER A 76 19.71 6.17 24.10
C SER A 76 18.73 6.80 25.10
N LYS A 77 18.59 8.14 25.08
CA LYS A 77 17.71 8.91 25.98
C LYS A 77 16.33 9.18 25.39
N LEU A 78 16.11 8.87 24.10
CA LEU A 78 14.82 9.07 23.48
C LEU A 78 13.77 8.15 24.12
N PRO A 79 12.52 8.64 24.28
CA PRO A 79 11.41 7.77 24.67
C PRO A 79 11.20 6.71 23.57
N ASN A 80 10.58 5.61 23.98
CA ASN A 80 10.13 4.59 23.03
C ASN A 80 8.79 5.07 22.45
N ASP A 81 8.65 4.96 21.14
CA ASP A 81 7.39 5.02 20.43
C ASP A 81 6.88 3.58 20.35
N LYS A 82 5.78 3.30 21.04
CA LYS A 82 5.16 1.98 21.08
C LYS A 82 4.28 1.76 19.84
N ASN A 83 4.89 1.23 18.79
CA ASN A 83 4.25 0.94 17.51
C ASN A 83 3.85 -0.54 17.43
N MET A 84 2.55 -0.80 17.27
CA MET A 84 1.99 -2.15 17.22
C MET A 84 1.32 -2.42 15.87
N SER A 85 1.69 -3.54 15.24
CA SER A 85 1.03 -4.04 14.03
C SER A 85 0.14 -5.24 14.35
N TYR A 86 -1.10 -5.23 13.87
CA TYR A 86 -2.07 -6.30 14.09
C TYR A 86 -2.61 -6.83 12.77
N ARG A 87 -2.71 -8.16 12.69
CA ARG A 87 -3.42 -8.85 11.61
C ARG A 87 -4.78 -9.31 12.13
N ILE A 88 -5.83 -8.79 11.51
CA ILE A 88 -7.21 -8.90 11.96
C ILE A 88 -8.01 -9.71 10.94
N VAL A 89 -8.81 -10.67 11.39
CA VAL A 89 -9.79 -11.36 10.53
C VAL A 89 -11.19 -10.87 10.88
N VAL A 90 -11.98 -10.56 9.86
CA VAL A 90 -13.41 -10.23 9.94
C VAL A 90 -14.23 -11.19 9.08
N SER A 91 -15.55 -11.15 9.21
CA SER A 91 -16.44 -11.92 8.33
C SER A 91 -16.24 -11.54 6.86
N SER A 92 -16.23 -12.52 5.96
CA SER A 92 -16.25 -12.32 4.51
C SER A 92 -17.54 -11.68 3.99
N GLU A 93 -18.56 -11.52 4.85
CA GLU A 93 -19.79 -10.81 4.52
C GLU A 93 -19.73 -9.30 4.82
N ILE A 94 -18.60 -8.79 5.35
CA ILE A 94 -18.42 -7.38 5.69
C ILE A 94 -18.71 -6.48 4.48
N LYS A 95 -19.39 -5.37 4.75
CA LYS A 95 -19.68 -4.31 3.77
C LYS A 95 -18.73 -3.13 3.96
N GLU A 96 -18.46 -2.38 2.89
CA GLU A 96 -17.61 -1.20 2.89
C GLU A 96 -18.05 -0.21 3.99
N ALA A 97 -19.36 0.03 4.09
CA ALA A 97 -19.94 0.90 5.10
C ALA A 97 -19.71 0.42 6.56
N GLN A 98 -19.35 -0.84 6.77
CA GLN A 98 -19.02 -1.41 8.09
C GLN A 98 -17.53 -1.35 8.41
N VAL A 99 -16.65 -1.12 7.43
CA VAL A 99 -15.19 -1.17 7.62
C VAL A 99 -14.71 -0.10 8.60
N GLN A 100 -15.08 1.16 8.37
CA GLN A 100 -14.69 2.27 9.26
C GLN A 100 -15.16 2.10 10.72
N PRO A 101 -16.47 1.84 11.01
CA PRO A 101 -16.89 1.63 12.41
C PRO A 101 -16.21 0.40 13.04
N THR A 102 -15.90 -0.63 12.26
CA THR A 102 -15.17 -1.80 12.75
C THR A 102 -13.72 -1.46 13.13
N ILE A 103 -13.01 -0.69 12.29
CA ILE A 103 -11.66 -0.19 12.59
C ILE A 103 -11.67 0.67 13.85
N GLN A 104 -12.63 1.59 13.98
CA GLN A 104 -12.76 2.44 15.17
C GLN A 104 -12.98 1.61 16.44
N LYS A 105 -13.83 0.57 16.37
CA LYS A 105 -14.03 -0.38 17.46
C LYS A 105 -12.73 -1.10 17.82
N ILE A 106 -12.00 -1.63 16.82
CA ILE A 106 -10.73 -2.35 17.04
C ILE A 106 -9.71 -1.45 17.75
N ILE A 107 -9.51 -0.22 17.26
CA ILE A 107 -8.58 0.75 17.86
C ILE A 107 -9.00 1.07 19.31
N SER A 108 -10.29 1.33 19.54
CA SER A 108 -10.82 1.56 20.88
C SER A 108 -10.57 0.38 21.81
N ASP A 109 -10.80 -0.86 21.35
CA ASP A 109 -10.61 -2.07 22.15
C ASP A 109 -9.13 -2.36 22.44
N ILE A 110 -8.22 -2.01 21.53
CA ILE A 110 -6.76 -2.12 21.72
C ILE A 110 -6.28 -1.06 22.72
N THR A 111 -6.60 0.20 22.49
CA THR A 111 -6.17 1.32 23.34
C THR A 111 -6.79 1.31 24.73
N ALA A 112 -7.99 0.73 24.90
CA ALA A 112 -8.57 0.52 26.21
C ALA A 112 -7.84 -0.55 27.05
N LYS A 113 -7.11 -1.47 26.39
CA LYS A 113 -6.29 -2.48 27.06
C LYS A 113 -4.88 -1.98 27.35
N ASP A 114 -4.37 -1.09 26.51
CA ASP A 114 -3.01 -0.59 26.53
C ASP A 114 -3.00 0.85 25.98
N ASP A 115 -3.10 1.81 26.89
CA ASP A 115 -3.17 3.25 26.58
C ASP A 115 -1.78 3.86 26.32
N ASP A 116 -0.71 3.08 26.51
CA ASP A 116 0.67 3.47 26.20
C ASP A 116 1.03 3.26 24.72
N ILE A 117 0.14 2.66 23.91
CA ILE A 117 0.39 2.47 22.47
C ILE A 117 0.38 3.84 21.78
N ASP A 118 1.46 4.12 21.05
CA ASP A 118 1.67 5.37 20.32
C ASP A 118 1.26 5.27 18.86
N GLU A 119 1.39 4.11 18.22
CA GLU A 119 0.98 3.91 16.83
C GLU A 119 0.36 2.51 16.64
N ILE A 120 -0.68 2.43 15.81
CA ILE A 120 -1.33 1.17 15.44
C ILE A 120 -1.40 1.04 13.93
N SER A 121 -0.90 -0.07 13.40
CA SER A 121 -1.17 -0.51 12.03
C SER A 121 -2.10 -1.73 12.06
N LEU A 122 -3.17 -1.70 11.27
CA LEU A 122 -4.11 -2.82 11.10
C LEU A 122 -4.05 -3.32 9.66
N LEU A 123 -3.84 -4.62 9.50
CA LEU A 123 -4.06 -5.36 8.24
C LEU A 123 -5.29 -6.23 8.42
N ILE A 124 -6.35 -5.96 7.67
CA ILE A 124 -7.66 -6.60 7.83
C ILE A 124 -7.91 -7.57 6.68
N TYR A 125 -8.22 -8.80 7.07
CA TYR A 125 -8.44 -9.93 6.19
C TYR A 125 -9.86 -10.44 6.36
N SER A 126 -10.43 -11.01 5.30
CA SER A 126 -11.71 -11.70 5.38
C SER A 126 -11.59 -13.23 5.46
N ASP A 127 -10.36 -13.76 5.45
CA ASP A 127 -10.07 -15.17 5.75
C ASP A 127 -8.75 -15.30 6.52
N ARG A 128 -8.69 -16.27 7.43
CA ARG A 128 -7.46 -16.62 8.15
C ARG A 128 -6.37 -17.13 7.23
N ALA A 129 -6.71 -17.84 6.15
CA ALA A 129 -5.73 -18.38 5.20
C ALA A 129 -4.89 -17.30 4.51
N LEU A 130 -5.37 -16.05 4.49
CA LEU A 130 -4.71 -14.91 3.84
C LEU A 130 -3.81 -14.11 4.78
N VAL A 131 -3.77 -14.45 6.08
CA VAL A 131 -3.13 -13.61 7.10
C VAL A 131 -1.63 -13.42 6.87
N ASP A 132 -0.94 -14.28 6.12
CA ASP A 132 0.48 -14.11 5.77
C ASP A 132 0.71 -13.44 4.39
N ASP A 133 -0.36 -13.05 3.70
CA ASP A 133 -0.35 -12.32 2.43
C ASP A 133 -0.69 -10.83 2.66
N VAL A 134 -0.89 -10.09 1.56
CA VAL A 134 -1.44 -8.74 1.56
C VAL A 134 -2.90 -8.78 2.01
N TYR A 135 -3.31 -7.74 2.75
CA TYR A 135 -4.68 -7.58 3.21
C TYR A 135 -5.66 -7.52 2.04
N ASP A 136 -6.87 -8.03 2.23
CA ASP A 136 -7.89 -8.09 1.18
C ASP A 136 -9.19 -7.33 1.52
N VAL A 137 -9.30 -6.82 2.76
CA VAL A 137 -10.43 -5.98 3.18
C VAL A 137 -9.99 -4.53 3.30
N ALA A 138 -9.06 -4.25 4.21
CA ALA A 138 -8.59 -2.89 4.47
C ALA A 138 -7.25 -2.86 5.19
N MET A 139 -6.55 -1.74 5.04
CA MET A 139 -5.42 -1.34 5.88
C MET A 139 -5.79 -0.07 6.62
N ALA A 140 -5.43 0.02 7.90
CA ALA A 140 -5.61 1.23 8.69
C ALA A 140 -4.35 1.62 9.45
N THR A 141 -4.17 2.92 9.67
CA THR A 141 -3.11 3.50 10.49
C THR A 141 -3.72 4.49 11.46
N TRP A 142 -3.49 4.30 12.75
CA TRP A 142 -3.82 5.24 13.82
C TRP A 142 -2.52 5.78 14.41
N ALA A 143 -2.25 7.06 14.14
CA ALA A 143 -1.00 7.74 14.47
C ALA A 143 -1.17 9.27 14.38
N PRO A 144 -0.20 10.09 14.82
CA PRO A 144 -0.25 11.55 14.66
C PRO A 144 -0.41 11.96 13.19
N GLY A 145 -1.53 12.61 12.86
CA GLY A 145 -1.90 12.98 11.49
C GLY A 145 -2.08 11.78 10.55
N GLY A 146 -2.38 10.60 11.09
CA GLY A 146 -2.72 9.39 10.33
C GLY A 146 -1.54 8.76 9.59
N LYS A 147 -0.30 9.02 10.03
CA LYS A 147 0.94 8.51 9.40
C LYS A 147 1.90 7.98 10.45
N LEU A 148 2.43 6.77 10.20
CA LEU A 148 3.44 6.15 11.04
C LEU A 148 4.76 6.95 11.06
N GLY A 149 5.49 6.85 12.17
CA GLY A 149 6.78 7.52 12.38
C GLY A 149 6.66 9.00 12.74
N ASN A 150 5.44 9.54 12.89
CA ASN A 150 5.22 10.95 13.23
C ASN A 150 5.25 11.23 14.75
N VAL A 151 5.42 10.20 15.58
CA VAL A 151 5.52 10.35 17.04
C VAL A 151 6.81 11.08 17.40
N THR A 152 6.66 12.30 17.94
CA THR A 152 7.77 13.07 18.49
C THR A 152 8.08 12.66 19.92
N GLN A 153 9.23 13.11 20.44
CA GLN A 153 9.60 12.88 21.84
C GLN A 153 8.53 13.42 22.80
N GLU A 154 7.97 14.60 22.50
CA GLU A 154 6.94 15.23 23.32
C GLU A 154 5.63 14.44 23.32
N ILE A 155 5.23 13.90 22.17
CA ILE A 155 4.05 13.04 22.04
C ILE A 155 4.23 11.78 22.89
N ALA A 156 5.33 11.05 22.69
CA ALA A 156 5.62 9.81 23.41
C ALA A 156 5.75 10.03 24.93
N GLN A 157 6.40 11.13 25.37
CA GLN A 157 6.57 11.41 26.80
C GLN A 157 5.28 11.81 27.50
N ARG A 158 4.36 12.45 26.79
CA ARG A 158 3.12 13.00 27.37
C ARG A 158 1.90 12.14 27.11
N ASN A 159 2.03 11.11 26.28
CA ASN A 159 0.89 10.35 25.76
C ASN A 159 -0.17 11.29 25.15
N ASP A 160 0.28 12.27 24.35
CA ASP A 160 -0.62 13.28 23.77
C ASP A 160 -1.22 12.76 22.45
N ARG A 161 -2.52 12.49 22.46
CA ARG A 161 -3.27 11.95 21.31
C ARG A 161 -4.13 13.00 20.58
N THR A 162 -3.93 14.29 20.87
CA THR A 162 -4.83 15.36 20.37
C THR A 162 -4.87 15.47 18.84
N ASN A 163 -3.77 15.15 18.16
CA ASN A 163 -3.63 15.25 16.70
C ASN A 163 -3.68 13.89 15.99
N TYR A 164 -4.18 12.85 16.66
CA TYR A 164 -4.26 11.52 16.07
C TYR A 164 -5.39 11.43 15.07
N GLU A 165 -5.13 10.76 13.96
CA GLU A 165 -6.11 10.49 12.92
C GLU A 165 -6.03 9.02 12.52
N THR A 166 -7.12 8.51 11.96
CA THR A 166 -7.14 7.17 11.36
C THR A 166 -7.15 7.30 9.85
N SER A 167 -6.06 6.91 9.20
CA SER A 167 -6.00 6.75 7.74
C SER A 167 -6.47 5.35 7.40
N ILE A 168 -7.42 5.24 6.46
CA ILE A 168 -8.03 3.96 6.07
C ILE A 168 -7.93 3.82 4.55
N GLN A 169 -7.45 2.66 4.12
CA GLN A 169 -7.45 2.23 2.72
C GLN A 169 -8.33 0.98 2.64
N ILE A 170 -9.48 1.10 1.98
CA ILE A 170 -10.41 0.00 1.78
C ILE A 170 -10.17 -0.60 0.39
N LYS A 171 -10.30 -1.92 0.25
CA LYS A 171 -10.29 -2.60 -1.05
C LYS A 171 -11.36 -1.98 -1.97
N GLU A 172 -10.94 -1.61 -3.18
CA GLU A 172 -11.88 -1.09 -4.19
C GLU A 172 -12.91 -2.16 -4.56
N ASN A 173 -14.17 -1.75 -4.68
CA ASN A 173 -15.31 -2.65 -4.94
C ASN A 173 -15.37 -3.83 -3.94
N LEU A 174 -15.13 -3.56 -2.65
CA LEU A 174 -15.00 -4.58 -1.59
C LEU A 174 -16.08 -5.66 -1.66
N GLU A 175 -17.35 -5.29 -1.77
CA GLU A 175 -18.44 -6.26 -1.82
C GLU A 175 -18.39 -7.19 -3.02
N GLU A 176 -18.12 -6.65 -4.21
CA GLU A 176 -17.99 -7.43 -5.44
C GLU A 176 -16.76 -8.32 -5.37
N TYR A 177 -15.63 -7.76 -4.90
CA TYR A 177 -14.41 -8.51 -4.65
C TYR A 177 -14.67 -9.71 -3.73
N LEU A 178 -15.30 -9.49 -2.58
CA LEU A 178 -15.57 -10.56 -1.60
C LEU A 178 -16.61 -11.58 -2.09
N GLN A 179 -17.59 -11.17 -2.90
CA GLN A 179 -18.56 -12.09 -3.51
C GLN A 179 -17.92 -13.01 -4.52
N ASN A 180 -17.02 -12.48 -5.34
CA ASN A 180 -16.32 -13.23 -6.38
C ASN A 180 -15.05 -13.90 -5.85
N ARG A 181 -14.64 -13.59 -4.61
CA ARG A 181 -13.43 -14.13 -3.99
C ARG A 181 -13.54 -15.65 -3.86
N GLY A 182 -12.77 -16.36 -4.67
CA GLY A 182 -12.76 -17.83 -4.73
C GLY A 182 -13.56 -18.42 -5.89
N GLU A 183 -14.31 -17.61 -6.64
CA GLU A 183 -14.66 -17.96 -8.01
C GLU A 183 -13.37 -17.85 -8.83
N SER A 184 -12.87 -18.98 -9.37
CA SER A 184 -11.69 -18.96 -10.23
C SER A 184 -12.00 -18.10 -11.45
N GLU A 185 -11.57 -16.84 -11.44
CA GLU A 185 -11.54 -16.05 -12.64
C GLU A 185 -10.43 -16.61 -13.52
N ASP A 186 -10.81 -17.47 -14.46
CA ASP A 186 -9.93 -17.91 -15.53
C ASP A 186 -9.65 -16.72 -16.46
N LYS A 187 -8.59 -15.96 -16.17
CA LYS A 187 -8.07 -14.91 -17.05
C LYS A 187 -6.96 -15.49 -17.90
N PHE A 188 -6.95 -15.16 -19.19
CA PHE A 188 -5.90 -15.61 -20.11
C PHE A 188 -5.78 -17.15 -20.23
N GLY A 189 -6.84 -17.87 -19.85
CA GLY A 189 -6.83 -19.34 -19.77
C GLY A 189 -6.10 -19.91 -18.55
N LEU A 190 -5.82 -19.09 -17.54
CA LEU A 190 -5.17 -19.47 -16.28
C LEU A 190 -6.03 -19.08 -15.09
N SER A 191 -6.19 -19.98 -14.12
CA SER A 191 -6.71 -19.65 -12.79
C SER A 191 -5.80 -18.64 -12.06
N GLU A 192 -6.33 -17.87 -11.11
CA GLU A 192 -5.53 -16.90 -10.34
C GLU A 192 -4.33 -17.54 -9.65
N GLU A 193 -4.49 -18.71 -9.01
CA GLU A 193 -3.39 -19.45 -8.37
C GLU A 193 -2.24 -19.68 -9.35
N LYS A 194 -2.57 -20.07 -10.58
CA LYS A 194 -1.59 -20.30 -11.64
C LYS A 194 -0.93 -19.01 -12.13
N ARG A 195 -1.68 -17.90 -12.21
CA ARG A 195 -1.11 -16.58 -12.56
C ARG A 195 -0.15 -16.08 -11.47
N ARG A 196 -0.48 -16.30 -10.19
CA ARG A 196 0.42 -16.00 -9.06
C ARG A 196 1.70 -16.85 -9.11
N GLU A 197 1.59 -18.14 -9.44
CA GLU A 197 2.75 -19.03 -9.64
C GLU A 197 3.64 -18.53 -10.79
N VAL A 198 3.04 -18.13 -11.93
CA VAL A 198 3.77 -17.51 -13.04
C VAL A 198 4.52 -16.26 -12.59
N PHE A 199 3.84 -15.34 -11.89
CA PHE A 199 4.45 -14.10 -11.40
C PHE A 199 5.65 -14.38 -10.47
N GLN A 200 5.51 -15.31 -9.54
CA GLN A 200 6.61 -15.71 -8.65
C GLN A 200 7.82 -16.24 -9.42
N GLU A 201 7.60 -16.99 -10.51
CA GLU A 201 8.69 -17.47 -11.35
C GLU A 201 9.34 -16.37 -12.19
N ILE A 202 8.59 -15.35 -12.61
CA ILE A 202 9.13 -14.16 -13.26
C ILE A 202 10.04 -13.40 -12.29
N VAL A 203 9.58 -13.13 -11.07
CA VAL A 203 10.39 -12.47 -10.03
C VAL A 203 11.67 -13.26 -9.74
N ALA A 204 11.56 -14.59 -9.60
CA ALA A 204 12.72 -15.46 -9.39
C ALA A 204 13.69 -15.47 -10.60
N ALA A 205 13.17 -15.35 -11.82
CA ALA A 205 13.95 -15.24 -13.05
C ALA A 205 14.74 -13.92 -13.09
N GLU A 206 14.11 -12.80 -12.73
CA GLU A 206 14.75 -11.49 -12.62
C GLU A 206 15.86 -11.49 -11.55
N ASP A 207 15.58 -12.04 -10.37
CA ASP A 207 16.57 -12.15 -9.30
C ASP A 207 17.78 -12.99 -9.72
N LYS A 208 17.53 -14.11 -10.42
CA LYS A 208 18.58 -14.95 -10.99
C LYS A 208 19.40 -14.19 -12.04
N ALA A 209 18.75 -13.45 -12.94
CA ALA A 209 19.41 -12.62 -13.95
C ALA A 209 20.35 -11.60 -13.29
N ARG A 210 19.88 -10.91 -12.25
CA ARG A 210 20.65 -9.92 -11.48
C ARG A 210 21.88 -10.56 -10.84
N ILE A 211 21.70 -11.65 -10.10
CA ILE A 211 22.79 -12.35 -9.40
C ILE A 211 23.86 -12.82 -10.39
N GLU A 212 23.46 -13.36 -11.54
CA GLU A 212 24.39 -13.82 -12.57
C GLU A 212 25.11 -12.65 -13.28
N ALA A 213 24.41 -11.55 -13.56
CA ALA A 213 25.01 -10.35 -14.12
C ALA A 213 26.06 -9.75 -13.15
N ASP A 214 25.74 -9.67 -11.86
CA ASP A 214 26.65 -9.19 -10.80
C ASP A 214 27.90 -10.05 -10.68
N LYS A 215 27.77 -11.37 -10.87
CA LYS A 215 28.91 -12.29 -10.88
C LYS A 215 29.83 -12.07 -12.09
N ILE A 216 29.27 -11.73 -13.25
CA ILE A 216 30.05 -11.51 -14.48
C ILE A 216 30.69 -10.11 -14.48
N TYR A 217 29.92 -9.11 -14.06
CA TYR A 217 30.30 -7.70 -14.02
C TYR A 217 29.97 -7.11 -12.64
N PRO A 218 30.86 -7.26 -11.64
CA PRO A 218 30.62 -6.72 -10.30
C PRO A 218 30.45 -5.20 -10.30
N VAL A 219 29.45 -4.72 -9.57
CA VAL A 219 29.07 -3.30 -9.44
C VAL A 219 29.20 -2.74 -8.02
N ASP A 220 29.75 -3.51 -7.08
CA ASP A 220 30.01 -3.05 -5.72
C ASP A 220 31.10 -1.96 -5.71
N ILE A 221 30.68 -0.72 -5.44
CA ILE A 221 31.57 0.45 -5.38
C ILE A 221 32.57 0.38 -4.21
N SER A 222 32.34 -0.50 -3.24
CA SER A 222 33.26 -0.72 -2.12
C SER A 222 34.35 -1.75 -2.43
N ASP A 223 34.22 -2.53 -3.53
CA ASP A 223 35.25 -3.46 -3.97
C ASP A 223 36.47 -2.69 -4.51
N PRO A 224 37.70 -2.93 -4.01
CA PRO A 224 38.91 -2.29 -4.54
C PRO A 224 39.18 -2.58 -6.01
N ASN A 225 38.56 -3.60 -6.60
CA ASN A 225 38.63 -3.96 -8.01
C ASN A 225 37.48 -3.40 -8.85
N PHE A 226 36.64 -2.53 -8.28
CA PHE A 226 35.53 -1.90 -8.98
C PHE A 226 36.01 -1.22 -10.28
N LYS A 227 35.25 -1.45 -11.35
CA LYS A 227 35.46 -0.78 -12.64
C LYS A 227 34.17 -0.09 -13.05
N GLN A 228 34.24 1.23 -13.27
CA GLN A 228 33.09 2.02 -13.72
C GLN A 228 32.43 1.45 -14.98
N GLU A 229 33.23 0.90 -15.91
CA GLU A 229 32.74 0.26 -17.13
C GLU A 229 31.86 -0.98 -16.89
N ASN A 230 31.94 -1.60 -15.71
CA ASN A 230 31.11 -2.74 -15.35
C ASN A 230 29.65 -2.33 -15.15
N ILE A 231 29.35 -1.09 -14.76
CA ILE A 231 27.95 -0.66 -14.52
C ILE A 231 27.11 -0.85 -15.79
N MET A 232 27.60 -0.36 -16.93
CA MET A 232 26.85 -0.49 -18.19
C MET A 232 26.81 -1.94 -18.67
N LYS A 233 27.93 -2.66 -18.58
CA LYS A 233 28.00 -4.08 -18.99
C LYS A 233 27.11 -4.97 -18.14
N ASN A 234 27.02 -4.71 -16.84
CA ASN A 234 26.14 -5.38 -15.91
C ASN A 234 24.68 -5.11 -16.29
N ALA A 235 24.29 -3.86 -16.50
CA ALA A 235 22.92 -3.51 -16.89
C ALA A 235 22.49 -4.17 -18.21
N GLU A 236 23.37 -4.17 -19.23
CA GLU A 236 23.13 -4.89 -20.49
C GLU A 236 23.01 -6.40 -20.27
N LYS A 237 23.91 -6.98 -19.47
CA LYS A 237 23.90 -8.42 -19.20
C LYS A 237 22.69 -8.86 -18.38
N ASN A 238 22.27 -8.05 -17.42
CA ASN A 238 21.08 -8.28 -16.63
C ASN A 238 19.85 -8.33 -17.55
N ARG A 239 19.66 -7.33 -18.43
CA ARG A 239 18.57 -7.32 -19.41
C ARG A 239 18.58 -8.57 -20.31
N GLU A 240 19.72 -8.92 -20.88
CA GLU A 240 19.86 -10.13 -21.71
C GLU A 240 19.43 -11.41 -20.96
N LEU A 241 19.85 -11.53 -19.69
CA LEU A 241 19.52 -12.69 -18.85
C LEU A 241 18.05 -12.69 -18.42
N THR A 242 17.48 -11.53 -18.09
CA THR A 242 16.04 -11.38 -17.79
C THR A 242 15.22 -11.81 -18.99
N ASP A 243 15.45 -11.23 -20.18
CA ASP A 243 14.72 -11.58 -21.41
C ASP A 243 14.77 -13.10 -21.70
N LYS A 244 15.94 -13.71 -21.46
CA LYS A 244 16.15 -15.14 -21.60
C LYS A 244 15.33 -15.95 -20.58
N TYR A 245 15.42 -15.62 -19.29
CA TYR A 245 14.76 -16.41 -18.24
C TYR A 245 13.25 -16.22 -18.25
N GLU A 246 12.74 -15.03 -18.54
CA GLU A 246 11.31 -14.81 -18.77
C GLU A 246 10.81 -15.63 -19.96
N ALA A 247 11.58 -15.72 -21.06
CA ALA A 247 11.21 -16.58 -22.19
C ALA A 247 11.12 -18.07 -21.80
N GLU A 248 11.96 -18.54 -20.87
CA GLU A 248 11.87 -19.89 -20.30
C GLU A 248 10.57 -20.06 -19.48
N VAL A 249 10.19 -19.06 -18.68
CA VAL A 249 8.90 -19.05 -17.94
C VAL A 249 7.72 -19.07 -18.92
N ARG A 250 7.70 -18.19 -19.91
CA ARG A 250 6.65 -18.17 -20.96
C ARG A 250 6.46 -19.53 -21.61
N SER A 251 7.57 -20.16 -21.99
CA SER A 251 7.54 -21.50 -22.60
C SER A 251 7.02 -22.57 -21.64
N LYS A 252 7.35 -22.50 -20.34
CA LYS A 252 6.92 -23.46 -19.33
C LYS A 252 5.40 -23.41 -19.12
N TYR A 253 4.83 -22.21 -19.12
CA TYR A 253 3.40 -21.98 -18.89
C TYR A 253 2.56 -21.88 -20.15
N ASN A 254 3.19 -21.95 -21.33
CA ASN A 254 2.55 -21.79 -22.64
C ASN A 254 1.75 -20.47 -22.73
N ILE A 255 2.36 -19.38 -22.26
CA ILE A 255 1.79 -18.03 -22.32
C ILE A 255 2.57 -17.16 -23.31
N SER A 256 1.91 -16.14 -23.84
CA SER A 256 2.55 -15.12 -24.67
C SER A 256 3.17 -14.01 -23.80
N GLU A 257 4.02 -13.19 -24.42
CA GLU A 257 4.60 -11.99 -23.78
C GLU A 257 3.51 -11.00 -23.34
N GLU A 258 2.42 -10.88 -24.10
CA GLU A 258 1.28 -10.05 -23.70
C GLU A 258 0.60 -10.57 -22.43
N VAL A 259 0.38 -11.88 -22.32
CA VAL A 259 -0.22 -12.49 -21.12
C VAL A 259 0.68 -12.31 -19.91
N GLU A 260 1.98 -12.47 -20.07
CA GLU A 260 2.95 -12.16 -19.02
C GLU A 260 2.87 -10.69 -18.57
N SER A 261 2.87 -9.74 -19.52
CA SER A 261 2.75 -8.31 -19.21
C SER A 261 1.46 -7.99 -18.45
N GLU A 262 0.34 -8.63 -18.80
CA GLU A 262 -0.93 -8.48 -18.08
C GLU A 262 -0.86 -9.09 -16.67
N ILE A 263 -0.19 -10.23 -16.49
CA ILE A 263 0.05 -10.83 -15.17
C ILE A 263 0.91 -9.91 -14.28
N ILE A 264 1.96 -9.30 -14.82
CA ILE A 264 2.80 -8.34 -14.09
C ILE A 264 1.98 -7.10 -13.70
N THR A 265 1.13 -6.61 -14.61
CA THR A 265 0.26 -5.46 -14.34
C THR A 265 -0.76 -5.79 -13.25
N GLU A 266 -1.43 -6.94 -13.34
CA GLU A 266 -2.35 -7.46 -12.32
C GLU A 266 -1.64 -7.59 -10.97
N SER A 267 -0.43 -8.17 -10.94
CA SER A 267 0.36 -8.32 -9.72
C SER A 267 0.70 -6.99 -9.04
N THR A 268 0.89 -5.92 -9.82
CA THR A 268 1.18 -4.58 -9.30
C THR A 268 -0.08 -3.94 -8.71
N ILE A 269 -1.21 -4.06 -9.41
CA ILE A 269 -2.51 -3.52 -8.97
C ILE A 269 -3.00 -4.25 -7.71
N GLU A 270 -2.89 -5.57 -7.71
CA GLU A 270 -3.33 -6.45 -6.63
C GLU A 270 -2.26 -6.63 -5.53
N HIS A 271 -1.11 -5.96 -5.67
CA HIS A 271 0.00 -5.99 -4.73
C HIS A 271 0.44 -7.42 -4.37
N TRP A 272 0.56 -8.31 -5.35
CA TRP A 272 0.98 -9.68 -5.08
C TRP A 272 2.39 -9.72 -4.45
N PRO A 273 2.63 -10.62 -3.49
CA PRO A 273 3.88 -10.66 -2.76
C PRO A 273 5.04 -11.08 -3.69
N MET A 274 6.09 -10.27 -3.72
CA MET A 274 7.39 -10.62 -4.29
C MET A 274 8.16 -11.40 -3.22
N LYS A 275 8.25 -12.73 -3.35
CA LYS A 275 8.95 -13.61 -2.40
C LYS A 275 10.31 -14.02 -2.92
#